data_AF-A0A1J3DVR8-F1
#
_entry.id   AF-A0A1J3DVR8-F1
#
_cell.length_a   1.000
_cell.length_b   1.000
_cell.length_c   1.000
_cell.angle_alpha   90.00
_cell.angle_beta   90.00
_cell.angle_gamma   90.00
#
_symmetry.space_group_name_H-M   'P 1'
#
loop_
_entity.id
_entity.type
_entity.pdbx_description
1 polymer ?
#
loop_
_entity_poly.entity_id
_entity_poly.type
_entity_poly.pdbx_seq_one_letter_code
_entity_poly.pdbx_strand_id
1 'polypeptide(L)'
;RKCYYHTHLYLSFFLSSSPSLSISSLGKKMETSAASIIVSVAIAVVLWWLWRTLKWVWLKPKMLESYLRRQGLVGTSYTPLVGDFKRNFNMSMEAKSKPISLTDDIIPRVLPFHSHMLNTYGRAFFSWRGPTPVINIMDPEQIKEVFN
;
A
#
# COMPACT_ATOMS: atom_id res chain seq x y z
N ARG A 1 52.52 -43.62 50.36
CA ARG A 1 51.60 -42.44 50.26
C ARG A 1 52.23 -41.31 49.41
N LYS A 2 52.55 -41.54 48.14
CA LYS A 2 53.12 -40.50 47.24
C LYS A 2 52.62 -40.53 45.79
N CYS A 3 51.80 -41.51 45.39
CA CYS A 3 51.33 -41.61 43.99
C CYS A 3 49.99 -40.92 43.70
N TYR A 4 49.26 -40.39 44.70
CA TYR A 4 47.93 -39.80 44.48
C TYR A 4 47.93 -38.29 44.16
N TYR A 5 49.04 -37.58 44.35
CA TYR A 5 49.10 -36.13 44.08
C TYR A 5 49.52 -35.79 42.65
N HIS A 6 50.17 -36.70 41.92
CA HIS A 6 50.66 -36.39 40.58
C HIS A 6 49.54 -36.45 39.52
N THR A 7 48.62 -37.40 39.64
CA THR A 7 47.46 -37.55 38.73
C THR A 7 46.45 -36.40 38.85
N HIS A 8 46.27 -35.81 40.04
CA HIS A 8 45.35 -34.67 40.23
C HIS A 8 45.84 -33.38 39.56
N LEU A 9 47.15 -33.16 39.47
CA LEU A 9 47.75 -31.99 38.81
C LEU A 9 47.65 -32.07 37.28
N TYR A 10 47.78 -33.26 36.69
CA TYR A 10 47.58 -33.44 35.25
C TYR A 10 46.12 -33.27 34.82
N LEU A 11 45.17 -33.76 35.62
CA LEU A 11 43.75 -33.65 35.29
C LEU A 11 43.25 -32.19 35.39
N SER A 12 43.76 -31.43 36.37
CA SER A 12 43.44 -30.00 36.51
C SER A 12 44.11 -29.13 35.43
N PHE A 13 45.30 -29.51 34.94
CA PHE A 13 45.94 -28.84 33.80
C PHE A 13 45.22 -29.12 32.46
N PHE A 14 44.78 -30.36 32.22
CA PHE A 14 44.01 -30.72 31.02
C PHE A 14 42.62 -30.07 30.97
N LEU A 15 41.95 -29.89 32.11
CA LEU A 15 40.69 -29.15 32.19
C LEU A 15 40.88 -27.64 31.99
N SER A 16 42.04 -27.08 32.36
CA SER A 16 42.38 -25.65 32.14
C SER A 16 42.74 -25.32 30.69
N SER A 17 43.14 -26.30 29.87
CA SER A 17 43.49 -26.11 28.44
C SER A 17 42.38 -26.49 27.47
N SER A 18 41.14 -26.66 27.96
CA SER A 18 39.98 -26.89 27.10
C SER A 18 39.65 -25.63 26.27
N PRO A 19 39.31 -25.77 24.97
CA PRO A 19 39.12 -24.64 24.06
C PRO A 19 37.75 -23.98 24.26
N SER A 20 37.50 -23.41 25.44
CA SER A 20 36.27 -22.66 25.76
C SER A 20 36.17 -21.33 24.99
N LEU A 21 37.33 -20.77 24.60
CA LEU A 21 37.42 -19.59 23.74
C LEU A 21 37.00 -19.87 22.28
N SER A 22 37.15 -21.09 21.76
CA SER A 22 36.78 -21.39 20.37
C SER A 22 35.27 -21.55 20.22
N ILE A 23 34.61 -22.27 21.11
CA ILE A 23 33.15 -22.54 21.06
C ILE A 23 32.35 -21.25 21.25
N SER A 24 32.75 -20.37 22.17
CA SER A 24 32.10 -19.06 22.35
C SER A 24 32.35 -18.11 21.18
N SER A 25 33.51 -18.16 20.53
CA SER A 25 33.78 -17.38 19.32
C SER A 25 33.01 -17.89 18.10
N LEU A 26 32.82 -19.21 17.99
CA LEU A 26 32.03 -19.87 16.94
C LEU A 26 30.55 -19.55 17.11
N GLY A 27 30.03 -19.61 18.34
CA GLY A 27 28.67 -19.17 18.67
C GLY A 27 28.42 -17.71 18.29
N LYS A 28 29.32 -16.79 18.68
CA LYS A 28 29.23 -15.38 18.30
C LYS A 28 29.31 -15.15 16.78
N LYS A 29 30.16 -15.90 16.06
CA LYS A 29 30.24 -15.83 14.58
C LYS A 29 28.98 -16.35 13.89
N MET A 30 28.36 -17.39 14.43
CA MET A 30 27.10 -17.93 13.91
C MET A 30 25.94 -16.97 14.16
N GLU A 31 25.89 -16.33 15.34
CA GLU A 31 24.89 -15.32 15.67
C GLU A 31 24.99 -14.08 14.80
N THR A 32 26.21 -13.57 14.54
CA THR A 32 26.40 -12.40 13.65
C THR A 32 26.08 -12.73 12.19
N SER A 33 26.40 -13.93 11.72
CA SER A 33 26.02 -14.40 10.38
C SER A 33 24.50 -14.54 10.24
N ALA A 34 23.83 -15.15 11.22
CA ALA A 34 22.38 -15.29 11.24
C ALA A 34 21.68 -13.92 11.29
N ALA A 35 22.16 -13.00 12.14
CA ALA A 35 21.64 -11.64 12.21
C ALA A 35 21.79 -10.89 10.88
N SER A 36 22.94 -11.01 10.21
CA SER A 36 23.15 -10.40 8.89
C SER A 36 22.19 -10.95 7.84
N ILE A 37 21.94 -12.27 7.83
CA ILE A 37 20.99 -12.89 6.89
C ILE A 37 19.58 -12.36 7.14
N ILE A 38 19.15 -12.28 8.40
CA ILE A 38 17.82 -11.76 8.77
C ILE A 38 17.66 -10.31 8.30
N VAL A 39 18.67 -9.46 8.53
CA VAL A 39 18.67 -8.07 8.08
C VAL A 39 18.59 -7.98 6.56
N SER A 40 19.38 -8.77 5.82
CA SER A 40 19.34 -8.79 4.36
C SER A 40 17.98 -9.23 3.81
N VAL A 41 17.37 -10.26 4.40
CA VAL A 41 16.01 -10.71 4.01
C VAL A 41 14.98 -9.63 4.32
N ALA A 42 15.03 -8.99 5.48
CA ALA A 42 14.13 -7.91 5.84
C ALA A 42 14.21 -6.74 4.84
N ILE A 43 15.43 -6.34 4.46
CA ILE A 43 15.65 -5.30 3.44
C ILE A 43 15.05 -5.72 2.09
N ALA A 44 15.28 -6.95 1.65
CA ALA A 44 14.73 -7.46 0.40
C ALA A 44 13.20 -7.45 0.39
N VAL A 45 12.56 -7.83 1.51
CA VAL A 45 11.11 -7.77 1.67
C VAL A 45 10.62 -6.33 1.57
N VAL A 46 11.25 -5.37 2.26
CA VAL A 46 10.88 -3.95 2.19
C VAL A 46 11.01 -3.40 0.76
N LEU A 47 12.11 -3.69 0.07
CA LEU A 47 12.31 -3.27 -1.33
C LEU A 47 11.25 -3.86 -2.25
N TRP A 48 10.91 -5.13 -2.07
CA TRP A 48 9.85 -5.78 -2.83
C TRP A 48 8.48 -5.13 -2.60
N TRP A 49 8.15 -4.82 -1.35
CA TRP A 49 6.93 -4.10 -1.00
C TRP A 49 6.91 -2.69 -1.62
N LEU A 50 8.00 -1.93 -1.53
CA LEU A 50 8.11 -0.60 -2.15
C LEU A 50 7.94 -0.64 -3.67
N TRP A 51 8.56 -1.62 -4.32
CA TRP A 51 8.41 -1.81 -5.78
C TRP A 51 6.98 -2.18 -6.15
N ARG A 52 6.35 -3.07 -5.36
CA ARG A 52 4.97 -3.50 -5.56
C ARG A 52 3.99 -2.34 -5.40
N THR A 53 4.15 -1.53 -4.36
CA THR A 53 3.30 -0.36 -4.11
C THR A 53 3.49 0.69 -5.19
N LEU A 54 4.73 0.99 -5.60
CA LEU A 54 4.99 1.93 -6.69
C LEU A 54 4.32 1.50 -7.99
N LYS A 55 4.45 0.21 -8.37
CA LYS A 55 3.78 -0.36 -9.55
C LYS A 55 2.25 -0.25 -9.43
N TRP A 56 1.70 -0.51 -8.25
CA TRP A 56 0.26 -0.43 -8.03
C TRP A 56 -0.27 1.01 -8.00
N VAL A 57 0.48 1.97 -7.46
CA VAL A 57 0.07 3.37 -7.36
C VAL A 57 0.25 4.12 -8.68
N TRP A 58 1.25 3.77 -9.51
CA TRP A 58 1.56 4.52 -10.75
C TRP A 58 1.20 3.78 -12.04
N LEU A 59 1.59 2.51 -12.18
CA LEU A 59 1.45 1.81 -13.46
C LEU A 59 0.04 1.26 -13.67
N LYS A 60 -0.56 0.68 -12.62
CA LYS A 60 -1.92 0.13 -12.70
C LYS A 60 -2.98 1.19 -13.07
N PRO A 61 -3.01 2.39 -12.45
CA PRO A 61 -3.99 3.41 -12.79
C PRO A 61 -3.83 3.91 -14.23
N LYS A 62 -2.59 4.17 -14.68
CA LYS A 62 -2.35 4.60 -16.08
C LYS A 62 -2.80 3.59 -17.12
N MET A 63 -2.60 2.30 -16.84
CA MET A 63 -3.06 1.22 -17.71
C MET A 63 -4.59 1.17 -17.77
N LEU A 64 -5.26 1.27 -16.61
CA LEU A 64 -6.71 1.27 -16.52
C LEU A 64 -7.33 2.52 -17.16
N GLU A 65 -6.73 3.69 -16.97
CA GLU A 65 -7.17 4.93 -17.62
C GLU A 65 -7.15 4.77 -19.14
N SER A 66 -6.05 4.25 -19.67
CA SER A 66 -5.90 4.01 -21.12
C SER A 66 -6.93 3.01 -21.63
N TYR A 67 -7.22 1.97 -20.86
CA TYR A 67 -8.23 0.97 -21.22
C TYR A 67 -9.64 1.58 -21.26
N LEU A 68 -10.05 2.32 -20.23
CA LEU A 68 -11.36 2.97 -20.17
C LEU A 68 -11.53 4.00 -21.30
N ARG A 69 -10.50 4.80 -21.58
CA ARG A 69 -10.52 5.76 -22.69
C ARG A 69 -10.65 5.07 -24.05
N ARG A 70 -10.02 3.90 -24.24
CA ARG A 70 -10.18 3.08 -25.46
C ARG A 70 -11.59 2.51 -25.60
N GLN A 71 -12.27 2.26 -24.48
CA GLN A 71 -13.69 1.87 -24.48
C GLN A 71 -14.63 3.06 -24.77
N GLY A 72 -14.11 4.26 -25.01
CA GLY A 72 -14.91 5.45 -25.28
C GLY A 72 -15.44 6.15 -24.04
N LEU A 73 -15.08 5.68 -22.84
CA LEU A 73 -15.46 6.35 -21.59
C LEU A 73 -14.62 7.62 -21.40
N VAL A 74 -15.29 8.71 -21.09
CA VAL A 74 -14.66 9.98 -20.73
C VAL A 74 -14.60 10.10 -19.21
N GLY A 75 -13.60 10.78 -18.67
CA GLY A 75 -13.44 10.88 -17.22
C GLY A 75 -12.26 11.73 -16.79
N THR A 76 -12.07 11.80 -15.48
CA THR A 76 -10.95 12.52 -14.86
C THR A 76 -9.62 11.78 -15.07
N SER A 77 -8.53 12.55 -15.16
CA SER A 77 -7.18 11.98 -15.20
C SER A 77 -6.73 11.57 -13.80
N TYR A 78 -5.97 10.47 -13.71
CA TYR A 78 -5.52 9.97 -12.40
C TYR A 78 -4.53 10.93 -11.72
N THR A 79 -4.85 11.32 -10.48
CA THR A 79 -3.92 12.04 -9.58
C THR A 79 -3.36 11.07 -8.54
N PRO A 80 -2.03 10.92 -8.40
CA PRO A 80 -1.43 9.94 -7.50
C PRO A 80 -1.93 10.01 -6.06
N LEU A 81 -2.15 8.84 -5.44
CA LEU A 81 -2.57 8.60 -4.04
C LEU A 81 -3.96 9.07 -3.65
N VAL A 82 -4.36 10.28 -4.06
CA VAL A 82 -5.61 10.92 -3.63
C VAL A 82 -6.73 10.73 -4.65
N GLY A 83 -6.40 10.66 -5.94
CA GLY A 83 -7.39 10.66 -7.01
C GLY A 83 -8.31 11.88 -6.93
N ASP A 84 -9.61 11.65 -7.08
CA ASP A 84 -10.63 12.70 -7.02
C ASP A 84 -11.13 13.00 -5.60
N PHE A 85 -10.58 12.35 -4.57
CA PHE A 85 -11.08 12.48 -3.20
C PHE A 85 -10.99 13.92 -2.67
N LYS A 86 -9.85 14.59 -2.89
CA LYS A 86 -9.65 15.99 -2.49
C LYS A 86 -10.61 16.93 -3.22
N ARG A 87 -10.84 16.69 -4.52
CA ARG A 87 -11.77 17.50 -5.33
C ARG A 87 -13.21 17.31 -4.85
N ASN A 88 -13.62 16.07 -4.63
CA ASN A 88 -14.94 15.75 -4.10
C ASN A 88 -15.16 16.36 -2.70
N PHE A 89 -14.16 16.28 -1.82
CA PHE A 89 -14.22 16.86 -0.48
C PHE A 89 -14.35 18.39 -0.52
N ASN A 90 -13.51 19.07 -1.32
CA ASN A 90 -13.56 20.52 -1.47
C ASN A 90 -14.92 20.99 -2.03
N MET A 91 -15.42 20.34 -3.08
CA MET A 91 -16.74 20.64 -3.64
C MET A 91 -17.86 20.40 -2.62
N SER A 92 -17.73 19.37 -1.80
CA SER A 92 -18.69 19.08 -0.72
C SER A 92 -18.68 20.16 0.36
N MET A 93 -17.50 20.68 0.74
CA MET A 93 -17.39 21.78 1.69
C MET A 93 -17.96 23.09 1.12
N GLU A 94 -17.66 23.39 -0.14
CA GLU A 94 -18.16 24.59 -0.82
C GLU A 94 -19.68 24.54 -1.01
N ALA A 95 -20.23 23.39 -1.40
CA ALA A 95 -21.67 23.22 -1.45
C ALA A 95 -22.28 23.40 -0.05
N LYS A 96 -21.58 22.92 1.00
CA LYS A 96 -22.03 23.05 2.39
C LYS A 96 -22.05 24.45 2.95
N SER A 97 -21.18 25.34 2.50
CA SER A 97 -21.10 26.72 2.98
C SER A 97 -22.16 27.63 2.38
N LYS A 98 -22.76 27.27 1.24
CA LYS A 98 -23.78 28.07 0.57
C LYS A 98 -25.17 27.80 1.18
N PRO A 99 -25.97 28.86 1.47
CA PRO A 99 -27.36 28.69 1.89
C PRO A 99 -28.19 28.10 0.73
N ILE A 100 -29.24 27.35 1.08
CA ILE A 100 -30.17 26.73 0.11
C ILE A 100 -31.61 27.09 0.49
N SER A 101 -32.45 27.41 -0.49
CA SER A 101 -33.87 27.63 -0.28
C SER A 101 -34.65 26.31 -0.33
N LEU A 102 -35.88 26.29 0.20
CA LEU A 102 -36.73 25.09 0.19
C LEU A 102 -37.18 24.66 -1.22
N THR A 103 -37.06 25.56 -2.19
CA THR A 103 -37.46 25.34 -3.58
C THR A 103 -36.29 24.94 -4.49
N ASP A 104 -35.05 25.07 -4.02
CA ASP A 104 -33.86 24.76 -4.81
C ASP A 104 -33.64 23.25 -4.93
N ASP A 105 -33.01 22.85 -6.03
CA ASP A 105 -32.59 21.46 -6.20
C ASP A 105 -31.56 21.06 -5.13
N ILE A 106 -31.86 19.97 -4.43
CA ILE A 106 -31.03 19.43 -3.37
C ILE A 106 -29.84 18.61 -3.90
N ILE A 107 -29.91 18.13 -5.16
CA ILE A 107 -28.90 17.23 -5.72
C ILE A 107 -27.50 17.87 -5.79
N PRO A 108 -27.31 19.09 -6.33
CA PRO A 108 -26.01 19.76 -6.34
C PRO A 108 -25.46 20.02 -4.93
N ARG A 109 -26.32 20.05 -3.91
CA ARG A 109 -25.94 20.29 -2.52
C ARG A 109 -25.47 19.02 -1.80
N VAL A 110 -26.04 17.86 -2.15
CA VAL A 110 -25.73 16.56 -1.54
C VAL A 110 -24.64 15.83 -2.32
N LEU A 111 -24.68 15.89 -3.66
CA LEU A 111 -23.74 15.24 -4.56
C LEU A 111 -23.10 16.25 -5.54
N PRO A 112 -22.43 17.30 -5.03
CA PRO A 112 -21.87 18.36 -5.89
C PRO A 112 -20.88 17.82 -6.92
N PHE A 113 -20.04 16.86 -6.52
CA PHE A 113 -19.08 16.23 -7.43
C PHE A 113 -19.78 15.52 -8.59
N HIS A 114 -20.80 14.71 -8.33
CA HIS A 114 -21.50 13.99 -9.41
C HIS A 114 -22.26 14.95 -10.31
N SER A 115 -22.96 15.95 -9.75
CA SER A 115 -23.65 16.98 -10.52
C SER A 115 -22.68 17.73 -11.45
N HIS A 116 -21.51 18.14 -10.95
CA HIS A 116 -20.48 18.78 -11.75
C HIS A 116 -19.91 17.86 -12.85
N MET A 117 -19.62 16.61 -12.51
CA MET A 117 -19.09 15.62 -13.46
C MET A 117 -20.08 15.27 -14.56
N LEU A 118 -21.37 15.11 -14.22
CA LEU A 118 -22.45 14.91 -15.19
C LEU A 118 -22.51 16.05 -16.21
N ASN A 119 -22.46 17.29 -15.74
CA ASN A 119 -22.52 18.46 -16.60
C ASN A 119 -21.27 18.60 -17.49
N THR A 120 -20.13 18.05 -17.05
CA THR A 120 -18.84 18.17 -17.75
C THR A 120 -18.59 17.03 -18.73
N TYR A 121 -18.94 15.80 -18.34
CA TYR A 121 -18.57 14.56 -19.05
C TYR A 121 -19.78 13.77 -19.56
N GLY A 122 -21.00 14.14 -19.16
CA GLY A 122 -22.24 13.48 -19.58
C GLY A 122 -22.71 12.37 -18.65
N ARG A 123 -23.61 11.52 -19.14
CA ARG A 123 -24.32 10.49 -18.37
C ARG A 123 -23.50 9.23 -18.06
N ALA A 124 -22.35 9.05 -18.69
CA ALA A 124 -21.44 7.95 -18.42
C ALA A 124 -20.02 8.49 -18.33
N PHE A 125 -19.40 8.38 -17.16
CA PHE A 125 -18.02 8.85 -16.94
C PHE A 125 -17.30 8.03 -15.89
N PHE A 126 -15.96 8.06 -15.91
CA PHE A 126 -15.16 7.45 -14.85
C PHE A 126 -14.46 8.50 -13.98
N SER A 127 -14.21 8.12 -12.72
CA SER A 127 -13.54 8.92 -11.69
C SER A 127 -12.59 8.05 -10.87
N TRP A 128 -11.72 8.65 -10.07
CA TRP A 128 -10.69 7.95 -9.30
C TRP A 128 -10.98 7.92 -7.79
N ARG A 129 -11.14 6.71 -7.24
CA ARG A 129 -11.12 6.45 -5.80
C ARG A 129 -9.74 5.92 -5.41
N GLY A 130 -8.83 6.82 -5.05
CA GLY A 130 -7.41 6.47 -4.95
C GLY A 130 -6.92 5.87 -6.28
N PRO A 131 -6.19 4.74 -6.29
CA PRO A 131 -5.70 4.10 -7.51
C PRO A 131 -6.74 3.23 -8.23
N THR A 132 -7.99 3.16 -7.74
CA THR A 132 -9.04 2.35 -8.35
C THR A 132 -10.02 3.24 -9.13
N PRO A 133 -10.25 3.00 -10.43
CA PRO A 133 -11.25 3.75 -11.18
C PRO A 133 -12.65 3.28 -10.80
N VAL A 134 -13.59 4.23 -10.77
CA VAL A 134 -15.02 4.02 -10.54
C VAL A 134 -15.76 4.54 -11.77
N ILE A 135 -16.49 3.65 -12.42
CA ILE A 135 -17.36 4.00 -13.55
C ILE A 135 -18.71 4.41 -12.98
N ASN A 136 -19.19 5.59 -13.37
CA ASN A 136 -20.49 6.14 -12.98
C ASN A 136 -21.38 6.13 -14.22
N ILE A 137 -22.45 5.33 -14.15
CA ILE A 137 -23.47 5.22 -15.20
C ILE A 137 -24.75 5.79 -14.62
N MET A 138 -25.25 6.85 -15.25
CA MET A 138 -26.44 7.60 -14.83
C MET A 138 -27.54 7.54 -15.90
N ASP A 139 -27.33 6.70 -16.91
CA ASP A 139 -28.28 6.40 -17.96
C ASP A 139 -29.20 5.24 -17.52
N PRO A 140 -30.52 5.48 -17.34
CA PRO A 140 -31.44 4.46 -16.86
C PRO A 140 -31.55 3.24 -17.79
N GLU A 141 -31.25 3.38 -19.08
CA GLU A 141 -31.27 2.26 -20.03
C GLU A 141 -30.08 1.31 -19.77
N GLN A 142 -28.88 1.85 -19.61
CA GLN A 142 -27.67 1.08 -19.28
C GLN A 142 -27.73 0.48 -17.87
N ILE A 143 -28.35 1.18 -16.92
CA ILE A 143 -28.57 0.65 -15.57
C ILE A 143 -29.40 -0.63 -15.63
N LYS A 144 -30.48 -0.65 -16.44
CA LYS A 144 -31.31 -1.86 -16.60
C LYS A 144 -30.52 -3.04 -17.14
N GLU A 145 -29.61 -2.82 -18.10
CA GLU A 145 -28.77 -3.87 -18.67
C GLU A 145 -27.81 -4.48 -17.64
N VAL A 146 -27.25 -3.67 -16.73
CA VAL A 146 -26.36 -4.16 -15.66
C VAL A 146 -27.09 -4.99 -14.61
N PHE A 147 -28.37 -4.70 -14.37
CA PHE A 147 -29.19 -5.37 -13.35
C PHE A 147 -30.07 -6.51 -13.88
N ASN A 148 -30.04 -6.77 -15.19
CA ASN A 148 -30.77 -7.88 -15.83
C ASN A 148 -29.87 -9.11 -15.96
#